data_AF-A4CH29-F1
#
_entry.id   AF-A4CH29-F1
#
_cell.length_a   1.000
_cell.length_b   1.000
_cell.length_c   1.000
_cell.angle_alpha   90.00
_cell.angle_beta   90.00
_cell.angle_gamma   90.00
#
_symmetry.space_group_name_H-M   'P 1'
#
loop_
_entity.id
_entity.type
_entity.pdbx_description
1 polymer ?
#
loop_
_entity_poly.entity_id
_entity_poly.type
_entity_poly.pdbx_seq_one_letter_code
_entity_poly.pdbx_strand_id
1 'polypeptide(L)'
;MSDENKDFGDKAREAGEDAKKAAGDFKSEAKKTADEFKEGLNSAGGENKKILAGILAIVLGSLGVHKFILGYQKEGIILLVVTVIGMVLTCIGVGIFVVWATGLIGLIEGVIYLTKSDEEFYNTYQVGKKPWF
;
A
#
# COMPACT_ATOMS: atom_id res chain seq x y z
N MET A 1 63.30 10.00 23.28
CA MET A 1 62.24 11.02 23.09
C MET A 1 61.69 11.06 21.67
N SER A 2 62.51 10.93 20.60
CA SER A 2 62.00 11.01 19.21
C SER A 2 61.29 9.75 18.70
N ASP A 3 61.60 8.56 19.23
CA ASP A 3 61.00 7.29 18.77
C ASP A 3 59.66 6.95 19.44
N GLU A 4 59.48 7.31 20.73
CA GLU A 4 58.18 7.18 21.43
C GLU A 4 57.08 8.05 20.80
N ASN A 5 57.43 9.27 20.35
CA ASN A 5 56.48 10.16 19.70
C ASN A 5 56.05 9.66 18.31
N LYS A 6 56.88 8.86 17.64
CA LYS A 6 56.53 8.22 16.37
C LYS A 6 55.57 7.04 16.57
N ASP A 7 55.86 6.16 17.53
CA ASP A 7 54.98 5.02 17.89
C ASP A 7 53.58 5.49 18.32
N PHE A 8 53.51 6.58 19.08
CA PHE A 8 52.24 7.17 19.49
C PHE A 8 51.47 7.77 18.31
N GLY A 9 52.18 8.41 17.36
CA GLY A 9 51.58 8.97 16.15
C GLY A 9 51.00 7.90 15.21
N ASP A 10 51.69 6.78 15.05
CA ASP A 10 51.24 5.67 14.21
C ASP A 10 49.99 4.98 14.79
N LYS A 11 49.96 4.73 16.11
CA LYS A 11 48.77 4.18 16.79
C LYS A 11 47.56 5.12 16.72
N ALA A 12 47.78 6.42 16.89
CA ALA A 12 46.71 7.41 16.76
C ALA A 12 46.13 7.45 15.33
N ARG A 13 46.99 7.22 14.33
CA ARG A 13 46.59 7.19 12.92
C ARG A 13 45.80 5.92 12.58
N GLU A 14 46.25 4.76 13.06
CA GLU A 14 45.55 3.48 12.92
C GLU A 14 44.16 3.52 13.57
N ALA A 15 44.06 4.00 14.81
CA ALA A 15 42.78 4.17 15.50
C ALA A 15 41.82 5.13 14.77
N GLY A 16 42.37 6.17 14.12
CA GLY A 16 41.61 7.10 13.30
C GLY A 16 41.10 6.47 12.00
N GLU A 17 41.86 5.57 11.39
CA GLU A 17 41.45 4.82 10.19
C GLU A 17 40.37 3.79 10.51
N ASP A 18 40.51 3.06 11.61
CA ASP A 18 39.49 2.09 12.06
C ASP A 18 38.16 2.76 12.41
N ALA A 19 38.22 3.90 13.10
CA ALA A 19 37.02 4.69 13.41
C ALA A 19 36.32 5.19 12.14
N LYS A 20 37.08 5.61 11.12
CA LYS A 20 36.51 6.02 9.83
C LYS A 20 35.89 4.85 9.08
N LYS A 21 36.52 3.68 9.14
CA LYS A 21 36.03 2.46 8.48
C LYS A 21 34.73 1.98 9.11
N ALA A 22 34.68 1.88 10.45
CA ALA A 22 33.47 1.52 11.18
C ALA A 22 32.32 2.51 10.93
N ALA A 23 32.61 3.82 10.88
CA ALA A 23 31.60 4.82 10.53
C ALA A 23 31.10 4.71 9.09
N GLY A 24 32.00 4.35 8.15
CA GLY A 24 31.66 4.09 6.76
C GLY A 24 30.75 2.87 6.61
N ASP A 25 31.10 1.78 7.28
CA ASP A 25 30.35 0.52 7.26
C ASP A 25 28.94 0.72 7.85
N PHE A 26 28.83 1.37 9.01
CA PHE A 26 27.54 1.72 9.63
C PHE A 26 26.68 2.61 8.73
N LYS A 27 27.28 3.61 8.07
CA LYS A 27 26.56 4.47 7.12
C LYS A 27 26.06 3.67 5.92
N SER A 28 26.86 2.74 5.41
CA SER A 28 26.47 1.89 4.28
C SER A 28 25.30 0.98 4.65
N GLU A 29 25.33 0.40 5.85
CA GLU A 29 24.32 -0.51 6.36
C GLU A 29 23.02 0.24 6.68
N ALA A 30 23.10 1.40 7.34
CA ALA A 30 21.95 2.27 7.56
C ALA A 30 21.31 2.73 6.24
N LYS A 31 22.13 3.06 5.22
CA LYS A 31 21.62 3.41 3.89
C LYS A 31 20.91 2.22 3.23
N LYS A 32 21.51 1.03 3.32
CA LYS A 32 20.95 -0.19 2.75
C LYS A 32 19.60 -0.54 3.39
N THR A 33 19.50 -0.49 4.72
CA THR A 33 18.25 -0.69 5.46
C THR A 33 17.20 0.36 5.10
N ALA A 34 17.60 1.63 4.93
CA ALA A 34 16.68 2.68 4.52
C ALA A 34 16.16 2.48 3.09
N ASP A 35 17.02 2.04 2.17
CA ASP A 35 16.65 1.72 0.79
C ASP A 35 15.70 0.51 0.75
N GLU A 36 15.97 -0.56 1.52
CA GLU A 36 15.07 -1.72 1.66
C GLU A 36 13.72 -1.35 2.30
N PHE A 37 13.71 -0.50 3.32
CA PHE A 37 12.47 -0.01 3.93
C PHE A 37 11.66 0.86 2.96
N LYS A 38 12.35 1.71 2.18
CA LYS A 38 11.72 2.53 1.13
C LYS A 38 11.17 1.66 0.00
N GLU A 39 11.87 0.61 -0.39
CA GLU A 39 11.41 -0.36 -1.39
C GLU A 39 10.21 -1.16 -0.87
N GLY A 40 10.21 -1.56 0.40
CA GLY A 40 9.05 -2.16 1.07
C GLY A 40 7.85 -1.21 1.14
N LEU A 41 8.08 0.08 1.43
CA LEU A 41 7.02 1.09 1.38
C LEU A 41 6.51 1.35 -0.04
N ASN A 42 7.38 1.39 -1.04
CA ASN A 42 6.99 1.60 -2.44
C ASN A 42 6.21 0.39 -2.97
N SER A 43 6.61 -0.82 -2.59
CA SER A 43 5.86 -2.05 -2.85
C SER A 43 4.49 -2.03 -2.16
N ALA A 44 4.40 -1.41 -0.97
CA ALA A 44 3.14 -1.25 -0.25
C ALA A 44 2.28 -0.05 -0.69
N GLY A 45 2.85 0.98 -1.35
CA GLY A 45 2.21 2.30 -1.46
C GLY A 45 2.39 3.07 -2.77
N GLY A 46 3.17 2.58 -3.74
CA GLY A 46 3.53 3.36 -4.94
C GLY A 46 2.71 3.06 -6.18
N GLU A 47 2.54 1.78 -6.52
CA GLU A 47 1.97 1.38 -7.83
C GLU A 47 0.81 0.39 -7.69
N ASN A 48 0.78 -0.38 -6.59
CA ASN A 48 -0.28 -1.34 -6.35
C ASN A 48 -1.31 -0.82 -5.34
N LYS A 49 -2.35 -0.16 -5.86
CA LYS A 49 -3.53 0.25 -5.10
C LYS A 49 -4.35 -0.94 -4.55
N LYS A 50 -3.86 -2.17 -4.71
CA LYS A 50 -4.52 -3.44 -4.37
C LYS A 50 -4.95 -3.51 -2.92
N ILE A 51 -3.99 -3.35 -2.00
CA ILE A 51 -4.26 -3.45 -0.55
C ILE A 51 -5.28 -2.38 -0.15
N LEU A 52 -5.09 -1.14 -0.60
CA LEU A 52 -5.97 -0.02 -0.30
C LEU A 52 -7.39 -0.26 -0.85
N ALA A 53 -7.50 -0.66 -2.12
CA ALA A 53 -8.78 -0.94 -2.77
C ALA A 53 -9.47 -2.15 -2.13
N GLY A 54 -8.73 -3.20 -1.75
CA GLY A 54 -9.26 -4.39 -1.10
C GLY A 54 -9.82 -4.12 0.29
N ILE A 55 -9.05 -3.42 1.14
CA ILE A 55 -9.52 -3.05 2.49
C ILE A 55 -10.73 -2.12 2.41
N LEU A 56 -10.70 -1.11 1.54
CA LEU A 56 -11.82 -0.18 1.38
C LEU A 56 -13.05 -0.82 0.76
N ALA A 57 -12.89 -1.87 -0.06
CA ALA A 57 -14.00 -2.66 -0.55
C ALA A 57 -14.64 -3.49 0.58
N ILE A 58 -13.88 -3.95 1.56
CA ILE A 58 -14.44 -4.67 2.72
C ILE A 58 -15.17 -3.71 3.67
N VAL A 59 -14.55 -2.57 4.00
CA VAL A 59 -15.09 -1.64 5.02
C VAL A 59 -16.17 -0.73 4.43
N LEU A 60 -15.95 -0.22 3.22
CA LEU A 60 -16.78 0.80 2.56
C LEU A 60 -17.25 0.35 1.16
N GLY A 61 -17.30 -0.96 0.91
CA GLY A 61 -17.67 -1.49 -0.41
C GLY A 61 -19.10 -1.21 -0.82
N SER A 62 -20.03 -1.15 0.15
CA SER A 62 -21.42 -0.75 -0.10
C SER A 62 -21.53 0.69 -0.61
N LEU A 63 -20.56 1.55 -0.32
CA LEU A 63 -20.51 2.93 -0.82
C LEU A 63 -19.77 3.05 -2.16
N GLY A 64 -19.06 2.01 -2.59
CA GLY A 64 -18.28 2.01 -3.83
C GLY A 64 -16.97 2.79 -3.76
N VAL A 65 -16.47 3.11 -2.56
CA VAL A 65 -15.25 3.93 -2.35
C VAL A 65 -14.03 3.31 -3.02
N HIS A 66 -13.91 1.98 -2.99
CA HIS A 66 -12.82 1.23 -3.62
C HIS A 66 -12.73 1.44 -5.14
N LYS A 67 -13.86 1.70 -5.81
CA LYS A 67 -13.90 1.97 -7.25
C LYS A 67 -13.34 3.35 -7.61
N PHE A 68 -13.57 4.35 -6.76
CA PHE A 68 -13.04 5.70 -6.99
C PHE A 68 -11.51 5.73 -6.98
N ILE A 69 -10.88 4.90 -6.16
CA ILE A 69 -9.42 4.84 -6.02
C ILE A 69 -8.74 4.26 -7.25
N LEU A 70 -9.43 3.35 -7.93
CA LEU A 70 -9.01 2.74 -9.19
C LEU A 70 -9.35 3.63 -10.41
N GLY A 71 -10.02 4.77 -10.20
CA GLY A 71 -10.40 5.70 -11.27
C GLY A 71 -11.72 5.35 -11.97
N TYR A 72 -12.51 4.43 -11.41
CA TYR A 72 -13.84 4.05 -11.88
C TYR A 72 -14.92 4.99 -11.32
N GLN A 73 -14.82 6.28 -11.63
CA GLN A 73 -15.74 7.27 -11.05
C GLN A 73 -17.20 7.02 -11.43
N LYS A 74 -17.47 6.54 -12.64
CA LYS A 74 -18.84 6.28 -13.10
C LYS A 74 -19.46 5.14 -12.29
N GLU A 75 -18.73 4.06 -12.12
CA GLU A 75 -19.15 2.85 -11.43
C GLU A 75 -19.26 3.07 -9.92
N GLY A 76 -18.32 3.82 -9.35
CA GLY A 76 -18.39 4.27 -7.96
C GLY A 76 -19.65 5.10 -7.70
N ILE A 77 -20.01 6.03 -8.60
CA ILE A 77 -21.24 6.84 -8.50
C ILE A 77 -22.48 5.95 -8.64
N ILE A 78 -22.49 5.01 -9.58
CA ILE A 78 -23.63 4.08 -9.74
C ILE A 78 -23.84 3.28 -8.46
N LEU A 79 -22.79 2.71 -7.89
CA LEU A 79 -22.86 1.93 -6.65
C LEU A 79 -23.36 2.79 -5.49
N LEU A 80 -22.85 4.02 -5.36
CA LEU A 80 -23.29 4.98 -4.35
C LEU A 80 -24.77 5.35 -4.50
N VAL A 81 -25.23 5.67 -5.71
CA VAL A 81 -26.64 6.03 -5.97
C VAL A 81 -27.56 4.85 -5.70
N VAL A 82 -27.21 3.64 -6.14
CA VAL A 82 -27.99 2.42 -5.87
C VAL A 82 -28.09 2.16 -4.37
N THR A 83 -26.99 2.31 -3.62
CA THR A 83 -26.99 2.15 -2.16
C THR A 83 -27.82 3.22 -1.47
N VAL A 84 -27.76 4.49 -1.91
CA VAL A 84 -28.61 5.56 -1.36
C VAL A 84 -30.09 5.31 -1.63
N ILE A 85 -30.46 4.93 -2.86
CA ILE A 85 -31.84 4.56 -3.19
C ILE A 85 -32.28 3.35 -2.37
N GLY A 86 -31.43 2.32 -2.25
CA GLY A 86 -31.67 1.15 -1.40
C GLY A 86 -31.88 1.54 0.07
N MET A 87 -31.11 2.49 0.58
CA MET A 87 -31.26 3.00 1.94
C MET A 87 -32.59 3.73 2.12
N VAL A 88 -33.01 4.57 1.17
CA VAL A 88 -34.32 5.25 1.23
C VAL A 88 -35.47 4.23 1.15
N LEU A 89 -35.36 3.23 0.26
CA LEU A 89 -36.35 2.17 0.12
C LEU A 89 -36.36 1.20 1.31
N THR A 90 -35.33 1.21 2.15
CA THR A 90 -35.29 0.42 3.38
C THR A 90 -36.38 0.87 4.36
N CYS A 91 -36.77 2.15 4.34
CA CYS A 91 -37.91 2.65 5.11
C CYS A 91 -39.25 1.97 4.75
N ILE A 92 -39.34 1.38 3.55
CA ILE A 92 -40.52 0.62 3.04
C ILE A 92 -40.26 -0.90 3.13
N GLY A 93 -39.14 -1.33 3.74
CA GLY A 93 -38.73 -2.72 3.92
C GLY A 93 -38.07 -3.37 2.70
N VAL A 94 -38.41 -2.94 1.48
CA VAL A 94 -37.89 -3.53 0.23
C VAL A 94 -36.42 -3.22 0.00
N GLY A 95 -35.94 -2.07 0.47
CA GLY A 95 -34.55 -1.64 0.25
C GLY A 95 -33.48 -2.45 0.99
N ILE A 96 -33.85 -3.24 1.99
CA ILE A 96 -32.92 -4.09 2.77
C ILE A 96 -32.16 -5.04 1.84
N PHE A 97 -32.85 -5.65 0.88
CA PHE A 97 -32.25 -6.56 -0.09
C PHE A 97 -31.23 -5.86 -1.00
N VAL A 98 -31.47 -4.60 -1.35
CA VAL A 98 -30.57 -3.80 -2.21
C VAL A 98 -29.29 -3.42 -1.45
N VAL A 99 -29.43 -3.00 -0.18
CA VAL A 99 -28.27 -2.66 0.67
C VAL A 99 -27.44 -3.90 0.97
N TRP A 100 -28.08 -5.05 1.22
CA TRP A 100 -27.38 -6.32 1.39
C TRP A 100 -26.63 -6.76 0.13
N ALA A 101 -27.28 -6.67 -1.04
CA ALA A 101 -26.66 -7.04 -2.31
C ALA A 101 -25.45 -6.16 -2.63
N THR A 102 -25.56 -4.84 -2.47
CA THR A 102 -24.44 -3.91 -2.70
C THR A 102 -23.28 -4.11 -1.73
N GLY A 103 -23.57 -4.43 -0.46
CA GLY A 103 -22.55 -4.82 0.52
C GLY A 103 -21.82 -6.12 0.16
N LEU A 104 -22.55 -7.14 -0.31
CA LEU A 104 -21.95 -8.39 -0.76
C LEU A 104 -21.06 -8.20 -1.99
N ILE A 105 -21.47 -7.37 -2.95
CA ILE A 105 -20.63 -7.07 -4.12
C ILE A 105 -19.31 -6.43 -3.68
N GLY A 106 -19.37 -5.44 -2.79
CA GLY A 106 -18.17 -4.80 -2.23
C GLY A 106 -17.28 -5.78 -1.47
N LEU A 107 -17.86 -6.65 -0.65
CA LEU A 107 -17.11 -7.67 0.10
C LEU A 107 -16.41 -8.66 -0.84
N ILE A 108 -17.12 -9.20 -1.83
CA ILE A 108 -16.57 -10.15 -2.80
C ILE A 108 -15.45 -9.48 -3.61
N GLU A 109 -15.64 -8.25 -4.08
CA GLU A 109 -14.59 -7.51 -4.77
C GLU A 109 -13.37 -7.26 -3.88
N GLY A 110 -13.58 -6.93 -2.60
CA GLY A 110 -12.49 -6.75 -1.65
C GLY A 110 -11.67 -8.02 -1.44
N VAL A 111 -12.33 -9.17 -1.32
CA VAL A 111 -11.65 -10.48 -1.24
C VAL A 111 -10.91 -10.79 -2.54
N ILE A 112 -11.51 -10.54 -3.71
CA ILE A 112 -10.86 -10.77 -5.01
C ILE A 112 -9.60 -9.90 -5.14
N TYR A 113 -9.67 -8.62 -4.75
CA TYR A 113 -8.53 -7.73 -4.81
C TYR A 113 -7.40 -8.19 -3.90
N LEU A 114 -7.71 -8.63 -2.67
CA LEU A 114 -6.72 -9.10 -1.72
C LEU A 114 -6.13 -10.48 -2.07
N THR A 115 -6.89 -11.33 -2.76
CA THR A 115 -6.45 -12.68 -3.13
C THR A 115 -5.71 -12.74 -4.47
N LYS A 116 -5.79 -11.68 -5.30
CA LYS A 116 -5.01 -11.58 -6.55
C LYS A 116 -3.54 -11.24 -6.32
N SER A 117 -2.68 -11.72 -7.21
CA SER A 117 -1.29 -11.26 -7.28
C SER A 117 -1.23 -9.79 -7.71
N ASP A 118 -0.17 -9.10 -7.30
CA ASP A 118 0.01 -7.67 -7.57
C ASP A 118 0.08 -7.34 -9.07
N GLU A 119 0.71 -8.20 -9.87
CA GLU A 119 0.78 -8.06 -11.32
C GLU A 119 -0.59 -8.28 -12.00
N GLU A 120 -1.32 -9.31 -11.58
CA GLU A 120 -2.66 -9.57 -12.11
C GLU A 120 -3.63 -8.45 -11.77
N PHE A 121 -3.57 -7.94 -10.54
CA PHE A 121 -4.41 -6.83 -10.11
C PHE A 121 -4.13 -5.58 -10.94
N TYR A 122 -2.86 -5.24 -11.12
CA TYR A 122 -2.43 -4.10 -11.92
C TYR A 122 -2.92 -4.22 -13.37
N ASN A 123 -2.65 -5.36 -14.02
CA ASN A 123 -3.04 -5.60 -15.41
C ASN A 123 -4.57 -5.62 -15.59
N THR A 124 -5.31 -6.16 -14.63
CA THR A 124 -6.77 -6.29 -14.74
C THR A 124 -7.52 -5.00 -14.41
N TYR A 125 -7.16 -4.35 -13.28
CA TYR A 125 -7.95 -3.27 -12.70
C TYR A 125 -7.31 -1.89 -12.82
N GLN A 126 -6.03 -1.78 -13.14
CA GLN A 126 -5.41 -0.48 -13.39
C GLN A 126 -5.23 -0.24 -14.90
N VAL A 127 -4.66 -1.20 -15.62
CA VAL A 127 -4.44 -1.11 -17.07
C VAL A 127 -5.69 -1.53 -17.85
N GLY A 128 -6.20 -2.73 -17.59
CA GLY A 128 -7.36 -3.30 -18.27
C GLY A 128 -8.68 -2.65 -17.91
N LYS A 129 -8.70 -1.80 -16.87
CA LYS A 129 -9.87 -1.05 -16.41
C LYS A 129 -11.14 -1.89 -16.26
N LYS A 130 -11.03 -3.10 -15.72
CA LYS A 130 -12.18 -3.98 -15.46
C LYS A 130 -13.06 -3.43 -14.31
N PRO A 131 -14.29 -2.95 -14.59
CA PRO A 131 -15.07 -2.19 -13.61
C PRO A 131 -15.72 -3.03 -12.52
N TRP A 132 -16.04 -4.29 -12.78
CA TRP A 132 -16.70 -5.21 -11.84
C TRP A 132 -16.06 -6.59 -11.90
N PHE A 133 -15.96 -7.25 -10.73
CA PHE A 133 -15.42 -8.62 -10.54
C PHE A 133 -14.40 -9.03 -11.60
#